data_AF-A0A5N4E2I0-F1
#
_entry.id   AF-A0A5N4E2I0-F1
#
_cell.length_a   1.000
_cell.length_b   1.000
_cell.length_c   1.000
_cell.angle_alpha   90.00
_cell.angle_beta   90.00
_cell.angle_gamma   90.00
#
_symmetry.space_group_name_H-M   'P 1'
#
loop_
_entity.id
_entity.type
_entity.pdbx_description
1 polymer ?
#
loop_
_entity_poly.entity_id
_entity_poly.type
_entity_poly.pdbx_seq_one_letter_code
_entity_poly.pdbx_strand_id
1 'polypeptide(L)'
;MSEYTLPTKIAAMNQASILFCLLGALLAPIRVLLAFIVLFLLWPFAWLQVAGLTEEQLQEPITGWRKTVCHSGVLGLSRLLFFLLGFLRIRVRGERASRLQAPVLVAAPHSTFFDPIVLLPCDLPKVVSRAENLSVPVIGALLRFNQAILVSRHDPASRRRVVEEVRRRATSGGKWPQVLFFPEGTCSNKKALLKFKPGE
;
A
#
# COMPACT_ATOMS: atom_id res chain seq x y z
N MET A 1 2.61 -44.61 -35.82
CA MET A 1 3.64 -44.07 -34.90
C MET A 1 3.06 -42.83 -34.20
N SER A 2 2.10 -42.98 -33.28
CA SER A 2 1.45 -41.86 -32.57
C SER A 2 0.65 -42.30 -31.32
N GLU A 3 1.16 -43.25 -30.52
CA GLU A 3 0.47 -43.70 -29.28
C GLU A 3 1.32 -43.59 -28.00
N TYR A 4 2.64 -43.41 -28.11
CA TYR A 4 3.54 -43.35 -26.95
C TYR A 4 3.71 -41.96 -26.32
N THR A 5 3.03 -40.93 -26.82
CA THR A 5 3.23 -39.52 -26.41
C THR A 5 2.22 -38.98 -25.39
N LEU A 6 1.04 -39.60 -25.26
CA LEU A 6 -0.03 -39.16 -24.35
C LEU A 6 0.19 -39.56 -22.87
N PRO A 7 0.53 -40.81 -22.51
CA PRO A 7 0.68 -41.23 -21.11
C PRO A 7 1.88 -40.53 -20.42
N THR A 8 2.96 -40.28 -21.15
CA THR A 8 4.16 -39.58 -20.67
C THR A 8 3.88 -38.11 -20.36
N LYS A 9 3.01 -37.45 -21.15
CA LYS A 9 2.56 -36.07 -20.90
C LYS A 9 1.67 -35.98 -19.66
N ILE A 10 0.77 -36.95 -19.45
CA ILE A 10 -0.11 -37.01 -18.27
C ILE A 10 0.73 -37.26 -17.00
N ALA A 11 1.70 -38.18 -17.06
CA ALA A 11 2.62 -38.43 -15.95
C ALA A 11 3.50 -37.22 -15.62
N ALA A 12 4.04 -36.52 -16.64
CA ALA A 12 4.82 -35.30 -16.45
C ALA A 12 3.98 -34.13 -15.89
N MET A 13 2.71 -34.00 -16.33
CA MET A 13 1.78 -32.99 -15.82
C MET A 13 1.40 -33.25 -14.36
N ASN A 14 1.24 -34.53 -13.99
CA ASN A 14 1.02 -34.95 -12.60
C ASN A 14 2.27 -34.70 -11.74
N GLN A 15 3.47 -34.99 -12.24
CA GLN A 15 4.73 -34.69 -11.54
C GLN A 15 4.96 -33.19 -11.34
N ALA A 16 4.71 -32.36 -12.37
CA ALA A 16 4.84 -30.90 -12.26
C ALA A 16 3.83 -30.31 -11.26
N SER A 17 2.60 -30.84 -11.23
CA SER A 17 1.57 -30.43 -10.26
C SER A 17 1.94 -30.84 -8.83
N ILE A 18 2.44 -32.06 -8.64
CA ILE A 18 2.92 -32.54 -7.33
C ILE A 18 4.12 -31.71 -6.86
N LEU A 19 5.10 -31.47 -7.74
CA LEU A 19 6.25 -30.63 -7.43
C LEU A 19 5.85 -29.20 -7.10
N PHE A 20 4.88 -28.62 -7.82
CA PHE A 20 4.33 -27.30 -7.54
C PHE A 20 3.65 -27.25 -6.16
N CYS A 21 2.86 -28.26 -5.81
CA CYS A 21 2.21 -28.35 -4.50
C CYS A 21 3.23 -28.53 -3.37
N LEU A 22 4.24 -29.40 -3.53
CA LEU A 22 5.29 -29.64 -2.55
C LEU A 22 6.18 -28.40 -2.36
N LEU A 23 6.66 -27.83 -3.48
CA LEU A 23 7.47 -26.62 -3.45
C LEU A 23 6.67 -25.44 -2.90
N GLY A 24 5.39 -25.32 -3.26
CA GLY A 24 4.49 -24.32 -2.71
C GLY A 24 4.29 -24.46 -1.20
N ALA A 25 4.04 -25.68 -0.71
CA ALA A 25 3.84 -25.96 0.71
C ALA A 25 5.10 -25.68 1.55
N LEU A 26 6.29 -25.90 1.00
CA LEU A 26 7.56 -25.60 1.67
C LEU A 26 7.95 -24.12 1.55
N LEU A 27 7.76 -23.51 0.38
CA LEU A 27 8.20 -22.16 0.08
C LEU A 27 7.27 -21.10 0.68
N ALA A 28 5.96 -21.37 0.76
CA ALA A 28 4.98 -20.46 1.35
C ALA A 28 5.32 -20.07 2.80
N PRO A 29 5.56 -21.00 3.76
CA PRO A 29 5.89 -20.62 5.12
C PRO A 29 7.21 -19.84 5.22
N ILE A 30 8.20 -20.18 4.39
CA ILE A 30 9.47 -19.44 4.31
C ILE A 30 9.20 -18.00 3.83
N ARG A 31 8.41 -17.83 2.77
CA ARG A 31 8.04 -16.50 2.25
C ARG A 31 7.26 -15.68 3.27
N VAL A 32 6.34 -16.30 4.00
CA VAL A 32 5.56 -15.65 5.05
C VAL A 32 6.48 -15.21 6.19
N LEU A 33 7.39 -16.07 6.65
CA LEU A 33 8.37 -15.73 7.68
C LEU A 33 9.24 -14.55 7.25
N LEU A 34 9.79 -14.59 6.03
CA LEU A 34 10.58 -13.50 5.46
C LEU A 34 9.74 -12.21 5.32
N ALA A 35 8.47 -12.32 4.94
CA ALA A 35 7.57 -11.18 4.84
C ALA A 35 7.35 -10.53 6.20
N PHE A 36 7.20 -11.31 7.27
CA PHE A 36 7.14 -10.77 8.63
C PHE A 36 8.44 -10.06 9.02
N ILE A 37 9.60 -10.65 8.74
CA ILE A 37 10.90 -10.00 9.02
C ILE A 37 10.99 -8.65 8.29
N VAL A 38 10.66 -8.62 6.99
CA VAL A 38 10.67 -7.38 6.19
C VAL A 38 9.67 -6.36 6.74
N LEU A 39 8.49 -6.81 7.18
CA LEU A 39 7.50 -5.93 7.81
C LEU A 39 8.06 -5.27 9.08
N PHE A 40 8.75 -6.02 9.95
CA PHE A 40 9.40 -5.43 11.12
C PHE A 40 10.58 -4.51 10.76
N LEU A 41 11.32 -4.80 9.68
CA LEU A 41 12.40 -3.93 9.18
C LEU A 41 11.88 -2.59 8.64
N LEU A 42 10.60 -2.47 8.27
CA LEU A 42 10.00 -1.18 7.92
C LEU A 42 9.90 -0.23 9.12
N TRP A 43 9.74 -0.77 10.33
CA TRP A 43 9.58 0.01 11.56
C TRP A 43 10.70 1.03 11.80
N PRO A 44 12.00 0.67 11.80
CA PRO A 44 13.08 1.63 12.07
C PRO A 44 13.10 2.80 11.08
N PHE A 45 12.82 2.57 9.79
CA PHE A 45 12.71 3.66 8.80
C PHE A 45 11.51 4.55 9.10
N ALA A 46 10.37 3.95 9.46
CA ALA A 46 9.18 4.69 9.78
C ALA A 46 9.38 5.57 11.02
N TRP A 47 10.03 5.02 12.04
CA TRP A 47 10.41 5.74 13.26
C TRP A 47 11.45 6.84 12.99
N LEU A 48 12.51 6.55 12.24
CA LEU A 48 13.59 7.50 11.93
C LEU A 48 13.07 8.76 11.22
N GLN A 49 12.08 8.59 10.33
CA GLN A 49 11.46 9.70 9.61
C GLN A 49 10.84 10.75 10.55
N VAL A 50 10.20 10.28 11.63
CA VAL A 50 9.45 11.12 12.56
C VAL A 50 10.18 11.41 13.87
N ALA A 51 11.28 10.70 14.13
CA ALA A 51 12.07 10.86 15.34
C ALA A 51 12.55 12.31 15.52
N GLY A 52 12.24 12.87 16.70
CA GLY A 52 12.63 14.23 17.09
C GLY A 52 11.86 15.35 16.39
N LEU A 53 10.73 15.06 15.71
CA LEU A 53 9.85 16.08 15.15
C LEU A 53 8.67 16.36 16.09
N THR A 54 8.28 17.63 16.20
CA THR A 54 7.06 18.02 16.92
C THR A 54 5.82 17.80 16.05
N GLU A 55 4.63 17.79 16.67
CA GLU A 55 3.37 17.64 15.93
C GLU A 55 3.14 18.80 14.95
N GLU A 56 3.59 20.02 15.27
CA GLU A 56 3.53 21.18 14.37
C GLU A 56 4.41 20.97 13.14
N GLN A 57 5.61 20.42 13.32
CA GLN A 57 6.51 20.11 12.20
C GLN A 57 5.94 19.01 11.29
N LEU A 58 5.20 18.06 11.87
CA LEU A 58 4.51 17.00 11.12
C LEU A 58 3.29 17.49 10.33
N GLN A 59 2.77 18.70 10.62
CA GLN A 59 1.73 19.35 9.81
C GLN A 59 2.25 19.90 8.46
N GLU A 60 3.56 19.89 8.25
CA GLU A 60 4.22 20.26 7.00
C GLU A 60 4.94 19.07 6.37
N PRO A 61 5.12 19.00 5.04
CA PRO A 61 5.76 17.85 4.42
C PRO A 61 7.20 17.72 4.90
N ILE A 62 7.58 16.53 5.36
CA ILE A 62 8.95 16.29 5.84
C ILE A 62 9.92 16.39 4.64
N THR A 63 10.98 17.18 4.82
CA THR A 63 12.02 17.42 3.81
C THR A 63 13.39 16.90 4.25
N GLY A 64 14.39 17.03 3.36
CA GLY A 64 15.78 16.73 3.66
C GLY A 64 16.18 15.25 3.51
N TRP A 65 17.36 14.93 4.04
CA TRP A 65 18.01 13.62 3.84
C TRP A 65 17.19 12.47 4.43
N ARG A 66 16.59 12.67 5.61
CA ARG A 66 15.79 11.63 6.30
C ARG A 66 14.63 11.17 5.42
N LYS A 67 13.96 12.11 4.75
CA LYS A 67 12.88 11.82 3.81
C LYS A 67 13.38 10.97 2.65
N THR A 68 14.51 11.32 2.03
CA THR A 68 15.04 10.54 0.90
C THR A 68 15.46 9.12 1.32
N VAL A 69 16.16 8.98 2.44
CA VAL A 69 16.64 7.68 2.96
C VAL A 69 15.46 6.81 3.38
N CYS A 70 14.56 7.34 4.22
CA CYS A 70 13.42 6.59 4.72
C CYS A 70 12.42 6.26 3.61
N HIS A 71 12.17 7.19 2.68
CA HIS A 71 11.33 6.92 1.51
C HIS A 71 11.88 5.81 0.64
N SER A 72 13.17 5.86 0.30
CA SER A 72 13.81 4.83 -0.52
C SER A 72 13.82 3.48 0.17
N GLY A 73 14.13 3.46 1.48
CA GLY A 73 14.11 2.26 2.31
C GLY A 73 12.72 1.64 2.41
N VAL A 74 11.71 2.42 2.76
CA VAL A 74 10.31 1.96 2.84
C VAL A 74 9.81 1.48 1.49
N LEU A 75 10.09 2.21 0.40
CA LEU A 75 9.67 1.82 -0.94
C LEU A 75 10.33 0.49 -1.38
N GLY A 76 11.63 0.34 -1.14
CA GLY A 76 12.39 -0.88 -1.45
C GLY A 76 11.93 -2.08 -0.64
N LEU A 77 11.83 -1.94 0.68
CA LEU A 77 11.35 -3.00 1.57
C LEU A 77 9.89 -3.36 1.31
N SER A 78 9.03 -2.38 1.00
CA SER A 78 7.64 -2.67 0.65
C SER A 78 7.55 -3.43 -0.68
N ARG A 79 8.39 -3.12 -1.68
CA ARG A 79 8.49 -3.92 -2.92
C ARG A 79 8.92 -5.35 -2.63
N LEU A 80 9.91 -5.55 -1.76
CA LEU A 80 10.35 -6.87 -1.32
C LEU A 80 9.24 -7.62 -0.58
N LEU A 81 8.53 -6.95 0.32
CA LEU A 81 7.40 -7.52 1.06
C LEU A 81 6.33 -8.05 0.09
N PHE A 82 5.89 -7.23 -0.85
CA PHE A 82 4.89 -7.66 -1.84
C PHE A 82 5.42 -8.75 -2.79
N PHE A 83 6.71 -8.73 -3.13
CA PHE A 83 7.34 -9.82 -3.88
C PHE A 83 7.29 -11.15 -3.11
N LEU A 84 7.61 -11.15 -1.81
CA LEU A 84 7.52 -12.33 -0.95
C LEU A 84 6.08 -12.84 -0.82
N LEU A 85 5.11 -11.93 -0.81
CA LEU A 85 3.67 -12.25 -0.82
C LEU A 85 3.16 -12.74 -2.19
N GLY A 86 4.02 -12.84 -3.21
CA GLY A 86 3.69 -13.41 -4.52
C GLY A 86 3.36 -12.38 -5.60
N PHE A 87 3.44 -11.08 -5.31
CA PHE A 87 3.23 -10.02 -6.30
C PHE A 87 4.53 -9.70 -7.05
N LEU A 88 4.88 -10.57 -8.00
CA LEU A 88 6.17 -10.50 -8.71
C LEU A 88 6.28 -9.29 -9.64
N ARG A 89 5.18 -8.87 -10.26
CA ARG A 89 5.17 -7.77 -11.22
C ARG A 89 3.88 -6.98 -11.13
N ILE A 90 4.01 -5.68 -10.85
CA ILE A 90 2.92 -4.72 -10.91
C ILE A 90 2.91 -4.13 -12.32
N ARG A 91 1.82 -4.36 -13.07
CA ARG A 91 1.65 -3.78 -14.40
C ARG A 91 0.86 -2.49 -14.27
N VAL A 92 1.47 -1.38 -14.66
CA VAL A 92 0.79 -0.09 -14.81
C VAL A 92 0.46 0.09 -16.28
N ARG A 93 -0.78 0.44 -16.60
CA ARG A 93 -1.24 0.76 -17.95
C ARG A 93 -1.70 2.21 -17.99
N GLY A 94 -1.36 2.91 -19.07
CA GLY A 94 -1.62 4.35 -19.22
C GLY A 94 -0.52 5.22 -18.62
N GLU A 95 -0.72 6.53 -18.71
CA GLU A 95 0.18 7.54 -18.16
C GLU A 95 -0.36 8.07 -16.83
N ARG A 96 0.49 8.15 -15.82
CA ARG A 96 0.10 8.68 -14.51
C ARG A 96 0.21 10.20 -14.54
N ALA A 97 -0.89 10.87 -14.23
CA ALA A 97 -0.90 12.32 -14.01
C ALA A 97 0.10 12.74 -12.92
N SER A 98 0.82 13.83 -13.18
CA SER A 98 1.71 14.44 -12.21
C SER A 98 0.92 14.98 -11.01
N ARG A 99 1.60 15.24 -9.90
CA ARG A 99 0.98 15.86 -8.71
C ARG A 99 0.39 17.25 -8.95
N LEU A 100 0.88 17.96 -9.98
CA LEU A 100 0.39 19.28 -10.37
C LEU A 100 -0.90 19.18 -11.19
N GLN A 101 -1.03 18.14 -12.02
CA GLN A 101 -2.24 17.88 -12.82
C GLN A 101 -3.34 17.24 -11.97
N ALA A 102 -2.97 16.26 -11.13
CA ALA A 102 -3.89 15.52 -10.28
C ALA A 102 -3.30 15.38 -8.87
N PRO A 103 -3.56 16.33 -7.95
CA PRO A 103 -3.08 16.23 -6.58
C PRO A 103 -3.76 15.10 -5.78
N VAL A 104 -4.88 14.57 -6.27
CA VAL A 104 -5.66 13.50 -5.65
C VAL A 104 -5.68 12.28 -6.56
N LEU A 105 -5.41 11.12 -5.97
CA LEU A 105 -5.48 9.81 -6.60
C LEU A 105 -6.64 9.01 -6.02
N VAL A 106 -7.45 8.43 -6.90
CA VAL A 106 -8.55 7.56 -6.54
C VAL A 106 -8.17 6.12 -6.87
N ALA A 107 -8.24 5.24 -5.88
CA ALA A 107 -7.99 3.81 -6.06
C ALA A 107 -9.28 3.01 -5.86
N ALA A 108 -9.50 2.02 -6.74
CA ALA A 108 -10.62 1.09 -6.69
C ALA A 108 -10.29 -0.19 -7.51
N PRO A 109 -10.89 -1.35 -7.21
CA PRO A 109 -11.78 -1.58 -6.08
C PRO A 109 -11.01 -1.67 -4.75
N HIS A 110 -11.63 -1.25 -3.64
CA HIS A 110 -11.15 -1.62 -2.31
C HIS A 110 -11.76 -2.95 -1.91
N SER A 111 -10.95 -3.97 -1.70
CA SER A 111 -11.42 -5.34 -1.52
C SER A 111 -10.52 -6.21 -0.68
N THR A 112 -9.23 -5.87 -0.54
CA THR A 112 -8.28 -6.73 0.16
C THR A 112 -7.28 -5.94 1.00
N PHE A 113 -6.68 -6.60 1.98
CA PHE A 113 -5.54 -6.05 2.72
C PHE A 113 -4.30 -5.80 1.86
N PHE A 114 -4.25 -6.33 0.63
CA PHE A 114 -3.15 -6.13 -0.31
C PHE A 114 -3.34 -4.91 -1.22
N ASP A 115 -4.48 -4.23 -1.18
CA ASP A 115 -4.75 -3.05 -2.00
C ASP A 115 -3.72 -1.91 -1.81
N PRO A 116 -3.07 -1.72 -0.64
CA PRO A 116 -1.94 -0.79 -0.50
C PRO A 116 -0.76 -1.06 -1.43
N ILE A 117 -0.72 -2.17 -2.17
CA ILE A 117 0.25 -2.39 -3.26
C ILE A 117 0.24 -1.24 -4.28
N VAL A 118 -0.90 -0.56 -4.46
CA VAL A 118 -1.04 0.62 -5.34
C VAL A 118 -0.14 1.79 -4.91
N LEU A 119 0.29 1.83 -3.65
CA LEU A 119 1.19 2.87 -3.16
C LEU A 119 2.58 2.78 -3.81
N LEU A 120 3.01 1.58 -4.21
CA LEU A 120 4.33 1.34 -4.80
C LEU A 120 4.52 1.99 -6.18
N PRO A 121 3.61 1.83 -7.17
CA PRO A 121 3.69 2.54 -8.44
C PRO A 121 3.36 4.04 -8.32
N CYS A 122 2.66 4.45 -7.27
CA CYS A 122 2.25 5.85 -7.07
C CYS A 122 3.25 6.68 -6.24
N ASP A 123 4.43 6.15 -5.94
CA ASP A 123 5.49 6.83 -5.16
C ASP A 123 5.05 7.18 -3.72
N LEU A 124 4.42 6.21 -3.03
CA LEU A 124 3.95 6.32 -1.64
C LEU A 124 3.15 7.61 -1.37
N PRO A 125 2.01 7.81 -2.06
CA PRO A 125 1.15 8.96 -1.84
C PRO A 125 0.66 8.99 -0.38
N LYS A 126 0.23 10.16 0.07
CA LYS A 126 -0.36 10.33 1.40
C LYS A 126 -1.70 9.62 1.45
N VAL A 127 -1.97 8.81 2.46
CA VAL A 127 -3.23 8.06 2.53
C VAL A 127 -4.20 8.69 3.52
N VAL A 128 -5.49 8.44 3.31
CA VAL A 128 -6.51 8.63 4.34
C VAL A 128 -6.69 7.32 5.09
N SER A 129 -6.53 7.32 6.41
CA SER A 129 -6.64 6.12 7.24
C SER A 129 -7.50 6.38 8.48
N ARG A 130 -8.12 5.31 8.98
CA ARG A 130 -8.77 5.32 10.28
C ARG A 130 -7.77 5.66 11.39
N ALA A 131 -8.18 6.51 12.32
CA ALA A 131 -7.36 6.87 13.49
C ALA A 131 -7.00 5.64 14.33
N GLU A 132 -7.89 4.64 14.40
CA GLU A 132 -7.65 3.39 15.13
C GLU A 132 -6.47 2.58 14.56
N ASN A 133 -6.12 2.77 13.27
CA ASN A 133 -4.97 2.07 12.69
C ASN A 133 -3.63 2.58 13.25
N LEU A 134 -3.60 3.71 13.96
CA LEU A 134 -2.40 4.20 14.64
C LEU A 134 -1.94 3.33 15.82
N SER A 135 -2.85 2.56 16.42
CA SER A 135 -2.54 1.67 17.55
C SER A 135 -2.04 0.29 17.09
N VAL A 136 -2.29 -0.06 15.83
CA VAL A 136 -1.74 -1.28 15.22
C VAL A 136 -0.23 -1.04 15.04
N PRO A 137 0.67 -1.90 15.54
CA PRO A 137 2.11 -1.63 15.62
C PRO A 137 2.76 -1.08 14.32
N VAL A 138 3.38 -1.92 13.49
CA VAL A 138 4.14 -1.48 12.30
C VAL A 138 3.29 -0.57 11.39
N ILE A 139 1.99 -0.83 11.32
CA ILE A 139 1.04 -0.03 10.54
C ILE A 139 0.95 1.41 11.04
N GLY A 140 0.83 1.62 12.36
CA GLY A 140 0.76 2.94 12.97
C GLY A 140 2.05 3.73 12.82
N ALA A 141 3.20 3.04 12.84
CA ALA A 141 4.48 3.67 12.50
C ALA A 141 4.53 4.09 11.02
N LEU A 142 4.10 3.22 10.11
CA LEU A 142 4.03 3.52 8.67
C LEU A 142 3.04 4.65 8.34
N LEU A 143 1.93 4.77 9.07
CA LEU A 143 0.98 5.87 8.92
C LEU A 143 1.58 7.22 9.35
N ARG A 144 2.36 7.23 10.44
CA ARG A 144 3.10 8.42 10.89
C ARG A 144 4.20 8.80 9.90
N PHE A 145 4.99 7.83 9.45
CA PHE A 145 5.95 8.00 8.35
C PHE A 145 5.29 8.59 7.10
N ASN A 146 4.11 8.06 6.73
CA ASN A 146 3.36 8.52 5.59
C ASN A 146 2.80 9.93 5.80
N GLN A 147 2.70 10.48 7.02
CA GLN A 147 1.92 11.67 7.34
C GLN A 147 0.45 11.51 6.87
N ALA A 148 -0.13 10.34 7.16
CA ALA A 148 -1.49 9.99 6.77
C ALA A 148 -2.51 10.96 7.35
N ILE A 149 -3.56 11.26 6.59
CA ILE A 149 -4.70 12.05 7.06
C ILE A 149 -5.62 11.10 7.81
N LEU A 150 -5.89 11.40 9.09
CA LEU A 150 -6.61 10.48 9.96
C LEU A 150 -8.08 10.84 10.06
N VAL A 151 -8.94 9.84 9.90
CA VAL A 151 -10.38 9.96 10.08
C VAL A 151 -10.84 9.16 11.30
N SER A 152 -11.57 9.81 12.19
CA SER A 152 -12.27 9.16 13.30
C SER A 152 -13.74 8.92 12.93
N ARG A 153 -14.26 7.73 13.26
CA ARG A 153 -15.70 7.44 13.12
C ARG A 153 -16.52 7.96 14.30
N HIS A 154 -15.86 8.18 15.43
CA HIS A 154 -16.49 8.62 16.68
C HIS A 154 -16.68 10.15 16.74
N ASP A 155 -16.00 10.89 15.85
CA ASP A 155 -16.14 12.33 15.72
C ASP A 155 -16.69 12.69 14.32
N PRO A 156 -17.98 13.07 14.21
CA PRO A 156 -18.57 13.51 12.95
C PRO A 156 -17.83 14.68 12.31
N ALA A 157 -17.24 15.59 13.10
CA ALA A 157 -16.47 16.71 12.58
C ALA A 157 -15.12 16.28 11.97
N SER A 158 -14.63 15.08 12.31
CA SER A 158 -13.40 14.53 11.74
C SER A 158 -13.46 14.38 10.23
N ARG A 159 -14.61 14.08 9.65
CA ARG A 159 -14.77 13.95 8.19
C ARG A 159 -14.57 15.29 7.49
N ARG A 160 -15.18 16.34 8.03
CA ARG A 160 -15.01 17.72 7.52
C ARG A 160 -13.55 18.15 7.58
N ARG A 161 -12.87 17.90 8.71
CA ARG A 161 -11.43 18.19 8.85
C ARG A 161 -10.56 17.41 7.85
N VAL A 162 -10.92 16.16 7.55
CA VAL A 162 -10.23 15.37 6.50
C VAL A 162 -10.42 16.01 5.13
N VAL A 163 -11.64 16.43 4.78
CA VAL A 163 -11.93 17.11 3.50
C VAL A 163 -11.16 18.42 3.40
N GLU A 164 -11.13 19.22 4.46
CA GLU A 164 -10.38 20.47 4.54
C GLU A 164 -8.87 20.23 4.39
N GLU A 165 -8.32 19.22 5.06
CA GLU A 165 -6.90 18.89 4.98
C GLU A 165 -6.51 18.35 3.59
N VAL A 166 -7.36 17.51 2.99
CA VAL A 166 -7.17 17.07 1.59
C VAL A 166 -7.18 18.28 0.66
N ARG A 167 -8.13 19.21 0.84
CA ARG A 167 -8.21 20.44 0.03
C ARG A 167 -6.96 21.31 0.22
N ARG A 168 -6.51 21.51 1.46
CA ARG A 168 -5.30 22.27 1.79
C ARG A 168 -4.07 21.68 1.12
N ARG A 169 -3.87 20.35 1.20
CA ARG A 169 -2.74 19.67 0.55
C ARG A 169 -2.84 19.70 -0.97
N ALA A 170 -4.05 19.49 -1.51
CA ALA A 170 -4.26 19.45 -2.96
C ALA A 170 -4.07 20.81 -3.64
N THR A 171 -4.39 21.90 -2.94
CA THR A 171 -4.23 23.28 -3.45
C THR A 171 -2.86 23.89 -3.14
N SER A 172 -1.93 23.11 -2.57
CA SER A 172 -0.61 23.60 -2.15
C SER A 172 0.42 23.81 -3.27
N GLY A 173 0.00 23.84 -4.54
CA GLY A 173 0.90 24.05 -5.69
C GLY A 173 1.96 22.95 -5.85
N GLY A 174 1.68 21.72 -5.40
CA GLY A 174 2.61 20.59 -5.48
C GLY A 174 3.60 20.47 -4.31
N LYS A 175 3.51 21.33 -3.29
CA LYS A 175 4.28 21.23 -2.04
C LYS A 175 4.08 19.86 -1.37
N TRP A 176 2.84 19.39 -1.33
CA TRP A 176 2.50 18.06 -0.82
C TRP A 176 2.59 16.98 -1.92
N PRO A 177 2.99 15.74 -1.57
CA PRO A 177 2.75 14.59 -2.44
C PRO A 177 1.24 14.36 -2.67
N GLN A 178 0.91 13.59 -3.71
CA GLN A 178 -0.48 13.24 -4.01
C GLN A 178 -1.16 12.57 -2.81
N VAL A 179 -2.46 12.80 -2.65
CA VAL A 179 -3.28 12.10 -1.64
C VAL A 179 -4.05 10.99 -2.32
N LEU A 180 -3.92 9.75 -1.81
CA LEU A 180 -4.63 8.58 -2.30
C LEU A 180 -5.71 8.14 -1.31
N PHE A 181 -6.90 7.86 -1.80
CA PHE A 181 -7.95 7.21 -1.01
C PHE A 181 -8.83 6.27 -1.84
N PHE A 182 -9.53 5.40 -1.12
CA PHE A 182 -10.52 4.47 -1.66
C PHE A 182 -11.93 5.02 -1.37
N PRO A 183 -12.62 5.63 -2.35
CA PRO A 183 -13.88 6.36 -2.14
C PRO A 183 -15.07 5.44 -1.81
N GLU A 184 -14.91 4.12 -1.94
CA GLU A 184 -15.87 3.13 -1.44
C GLU A 184 -16.00 3.19 0.10
N GLY A 185 -14.92 3.57 0.79
CA GLY A 185 -14.88 3.70 2.25
C GLY A 185 -15.01 2.37 3.03
N THR A 186 -14.98 1.23 2.34
CA THR A 186 -14.97 -0.14 2.89
C THR A 186 -14.46 -1.12 1.83
N CYS A 187 -14.07 -2.33 2.24
CA CYS A 187 -13.78 -3.42 1.31
C CYS A 187 -15.08 -4.04 0.75
N SER A 188 -15.07 -4.41 -0.53
CA SER A 188 -16.14 -5.13 -1.23
C SER A 188 -15.71 -6.53 -1.68
N ASN A 189 -16.66 -7.33 -2.18
CA ASN A 189 -16.43 -8.71 -2.64
C ASN A 189 -15.96 -8.82 -4.10
N LYS A 190 -15.55 -7.71 -4.72
CA LYS A 190 -15.10 -7.61 -6.13
C LYS A 190 -16.13 -7.98 -7.21
N LYS A 191 -17.40 -8.27 -6.87
CA LYS A 191 -18.43 -8.57 -7.88
C LYS A 191 -18.95 -7.32 -8.59
N ALA A 192 -18.87 -6.17 -7.94
CA ALA A 192 -19.20 -4.85 -8.47
C ALA A 192 -18.43 -3.77 -7.71
N LEU A 193 -18.26 -2.60 -8.33
CA LEU A 193 -17.77 -1.40 -7.64
C LEU A 193 -18.88 -0.88 -6.72
N LEU A 194 -18.54 -0.57 -5.46
CA LEU A 194 -19.46 0.15 -4.60
C LEU A 194 -19.60 1.60 -5.07
N LYS A 195 -20.76 2.20 -4.77
CA LYS A 195 -20.98 3.63 -5.03
C LYS A 195 -19.93 4.45 -4.29
N PHE A 196 -19.23 5.32 -5.02
CA PHE A 196 -18.28 6.25 -4.43
C PHE A 196 -19.04 7.24 -3.54
N LYS A 197 -18.58 7.41 -2.32
CA LYS A 197 -19.22 8.32 -1.37
C LYS A 197 -18.93 9.77 -1.79
N PRO A 198 -19.95 10.64 -1.93
CA PRO A 198 -19.71 12.07 -2.04
C PRO A 198 -19.03 12.54 -0.75
N GLY A 199 -17.97 13.35 -0.88
CA GLY A 199 -17.24 13.87 0.27
C GLY A 199 -18.06 14.93 1.00
N GLU A 200 -18.88 14.49 1.96
CA GLU A 200 -19.67 15.33 2.88
C GLU A 200 -19.32 15.04 4.35
#